data_AF-D8SAQ3-F1
#
_entry.id   AF-D8SAQ3-F1
#
_cell.length_a   1.000
_cell.length_b   1.000
_cell.length_c   1.000
_cell.angle_alpha   90.00
_cell.angle_beta   90.00
_cell.angle_gamma   90.00
#
_symmetry.space_group_name_H-M   'P 1'
#
loop_
_entity.id
_entity.type
_entity.pdbx_description
1 polymer ?
#
loop_
_entity_poly.entity_id
_entity_poly.type
_entity_poly.pdbx_seq_one_letter_code
_entity_poly.pdbx_strand_id
1 'polypeptide(L)'
;MSQKSDLAGLGDFRDPRGRQQTPRGSPDSSYGSRKSLDSSPQMRSKYMTTDEIDTIVRIQWAATHGSDPYIDDYYHQAMQSKQAGGTPHGRRHFAPSHLRELPSHARTAAEPHAFLQVDALGRIPFSSIRRPRPLLDVDGVNSTGDRLLSSDSASSQRRLEQEPMLAARIAVEDGLCLLLDVDDIDRMLAVSQHPDGGGQLRRRRQMLLEGLAASLQLVDPLAPGSAMRDSSGRFGLAAKDDLVFLRLVSLPKGRKLLTRYLRLLVPGSELVRIVLMAVFRHLRFLFGGVQSDPSAAASSTGLANAVAATIKTMDLPSLSACLAAVVLASEPPPLRPVGSPSGDGATVALQAVLDRATSILTDRNVQYPLQNTSVWQASFDAFFGLLSKYCTNKYESIMHSLLMASAGSSAAINAAAAAAMTREMPIELLRSSLPHTNENQRKRLLELAQRSLVMGVGVGDGHVSAAAAVRG
;
A
#
# COMPACT_ATOMS: atom_id res chain seq x y z
N MET A 1 87.51 -16.85 -55.78
CA MET A 1 88.70 -17.07 -54.92
C MET A 1 88.18 -17.37 -53.52
N SER A 2 88.26 -18.56 -52.92
CA SER A 2 88.79 -19.87 -53.29
C SER A 2 88.12 -20.89 -52.35
N GLN A 3 87.68 -22.03 -52.91
CA GLN A 3 87.55 -23.39 -52.32
C GLN A 3 86.66 -23.62 -51.06
N LYS A 4 85.86 -24.70 -50.95
CA LYS A 4 85.92 -26.04 -51.57
C LYS A 4 84.56 -26.79 -51.47
N SER A 5 84.17 -27.42 -52.59
CA SER A 5 83.57 -28.77 -52.82
C SER A 5 82.40 -29.30 -51.95
N ASP A 6 81.42 -30.09 -52.42
CA ASP A 6 80.95 -30.54 -53.75
C ASP A 6 79.66 -31.41 -53.59
N LEU A 7 78.94 -31.58 -54.71
CA LEU A 7 78.06 -32.69 -55.16
C LEU A 7 76.59 -32.90 -54.69
N ALA A 8 75.69 -32.58 -55.62
CA ALA A 8 74.73 -33.45 -56.37
C ALA A 8 73.47 -34.11 -55.75
N GLY A 9 72.35 -34.01 -56.50
CA GLY A 9 71.30 -35.06 -56.60
C GLY A 9 69.85 -34.60 -56.89
N LEU A 10 69.32 -34.88 -58.09
CA LEU A 10 67.95 -34.62 -58.61
C LEU A 10 66.86 -35.61 -58.12
N GLY A 11 65.57 -35.23 -58.17
CA GLY A 11 64.45 -36.17 -58.48
C GLY A 11 63.05 -35.93 -57.85
N ASP A 12 62.18 -35.21 -58.56
CA ASP A 12 60.74 -35.35 -58.89
C ASP A 12 59.56 -35.81 -57.96
N PHE A 13 58.44 -35.09 -58.16
CA PHE A 13 56.98 -35.20 -57.85
C PHE A 13 56.35 -36.29 -56.95
N ARG A 14 55.47 -35.86 -56.01
CA ARG A 14 53.97 -35.99 -56.04
C ARG A 14 53.33 -35.67 -54.68
N ASP A 15 52.11 -35.11 -54.71
CA ASP A 15 51.19 -34.90 -53.57
C ASP A 15 49.95 -35.81 -53.76
N PRO A 16 49.33 -36.43 -52.72
CA PRO A 16 48.05 -35.86 -52.22
C PRO A 16 47.67 -36.16 -50.74
N ARG A 17 46.90 -35.22 -50.16
CA ARG A 17 45.81 -35.28 -49.13
C ARG A 17 45.70 -36.47 -48.14
N GLY A 18 45.62 -36.16 -46.84
CA GLY A 18 45.10 -37.02 -45.76
C GLY A 18 44.78 -36.23 -44.47
N ARG A 19 43.75 -36.65 -43.71
CA ARG A 19 42.90 -35.88 -42.79
C ARG A 19 43.25 -36.02 -41.28
N GLN A 20 43.01 -34.95 -40.51
CA GLN A 20 42.54 -34.84 -39.09
C GLN A 20 43.45 -34.94 -37.82
N GLN A 21 43.26 -33.91 -36.98
CA GLN A 21 43.13 -33.83 -35.50
C GLN A 21 44.35 -33.50 -34.59
N THR A 22 44.04 -32.69 -33.57
CA THR A 22 44.81 -31.86 -32.60
C THR A 22 45.57 -32.67 -31.52
N PRO A 23 46.56 -32.09 -30.79
CA PRO A 23 46.27 -31.39 -29.51
C PRO A 23 47.24 -30.26 -29.04
N ARG A 24 46.69 -29.38 -28.17
CA ARG A 24 47.26 -28.64 -27.01
C ARG A 24 48.66 -27.98 -27.05
N GLY A 25 48.70 -26.72 -26.63
CA GLY A 25 49.84 -26.06 -25.98
C GLY A 25 49.69 -24.55 -25.86
N SER A 26 49.49 -24.03 -24.64
CA SER A 26 49.55 -22.59 -24.30
C SER A 26 50.99 -22.17 -24.00
N PRO A 27 51.34 -20.88 -24.19
CA PRO A 27 52.20 -20.21 -23.20
C PRO A 27 51.76 -18.76 -22.85
N ASP A 28 51.90 -18.43 -21.55
CA ASP A 28 52.32 -17.16 -20.90
C ASP A 28 51.74 -15.80 -21.35
N SER A 29 51.60 -14.74 -20.53
CA SER A 29 51.90 -14.42 -19.13
C SER A 29 51.30 -13.03 -18.83
N SER A 30 50.92 -12.73 -17.59
CA SER A 30 51.03 -11.37 -17.00
C SER A 30 50.58 -11.40 -15.54
N TYR A 31 51.56 -11.38 -14.65
CA TYR A 31 51.42 -11.26 -13.21
C TYR A 31 50.86 -9.89 -12.82
N GLY A 32 49.67 -9.87 -12.22
CA GLY A 32 49.08 -8.71 -11.56
C GLY A 32 48.54 -9.09 -10.18
N SER A 33 49.31 -8.76 -9.14
CA SER A 33 48.89 -8.53 -7.75
C SER A 33 47.87 -9.51 -7.13
N ARG A 34 48.33 -10.68 -6.70
CA ARG A 34 47.66 -11.45 -5.62
C ARG A 34 48.15 -10.93 -4.27
N LYS A 35 47.59 -9.83 -3.79
CA LYS A 35 47.61 -9.48 -2.37
C LYS A 35 46.19 -9.11 -1.96
N SER A 36 45.70 -9.78 -0.92
CA SER A 36 44.40 -9.63 -0.27
C SER A 36 43.28 -10.54 -0.80
N LEU A 37 43.34 -11.84 -0.45
CA LEU A 37 42.16 -12.68 -0.23
C LEU A 37 42.41 -13.83 0.77
N ASP A 38 43.58 -13.86 1.42
CA ASP A 38 44.03 -14.99 2.25
C ASP A 38 43.59 -14.90 3.73
N SER A 39 42.49 -14.20 4.00
CA SER A 39 41.94 -14.05 5.36
C SER A 39 40.60 -14.77 5.52
N SER A 40 40.42 -15.91 4.86
CA SER A 40 39.42 -16.87 5.31
C SER A 40 39.99 -17.54 6.56
N PRO A 41 39.26 -17.63 7.69
CA PRO A 41 39.78 -18.29 8.88
C PRO A 41 40.08 -19.74 8.51
N GLN A 42 41.37 -20.10 8.44
CA GLN A 42 41.81 -21.47 8.18
C GLN A 42 41.16 -22.38 9.22
N MET A 43 40.11 -23.08 8.82
CA MET A 43 39.35 -23.94 9.72
C MET A 43 40.26 -25.10 10.08
N ARG A 44 40.77 -25.11 11.31
CA ARG A 44 41.66 -26.18 11.79
C ARG A 44 40.82 -27.28 12.40
N SER A 45 40.83 -28.45 11.78
CA SER A 45 40.27 -29.69 12.34
C SER A 45 41.40 -30.57 12.86
N LYS A 46 41.13 -31.32 13.94
CA LYS A 46 42.07 -32.30 14.50
C LYS A 46 42.23 -33.55 13.63
N TYR A 47 41.21 -33.88 12.83
CA TYR A 47 41.12 -35.15 12.09
C TYR A 47 40.98 -34.96 10.58
N MET A 48 41.01 -33.72 10.10
CA MET A 48 40.78 -33.40 8.70
C MET A 48 41.75 -32.30 8.27
N THR A 49 42.41 -32.51 7.14
CA THR A 49 43.34 -31.53 6.57
C THR A 49 42.58 -30.30 6.07
N THR A 50 43.26 -29.17 5.96
CA THR A 50 42.67 -27.94 5.40
C THR A 50 42.18 -28.14 3.97
N ASP A 51 42.89 -28.96 3.19
CA ASP A 51 42.50 -29.28 1.81
C ASP A 51 41.23 -30.13 1.75
N GLU A 52 41.08 -31.11 2.65
CA GLU A 52 39.86 -31.90 2.78
C GLU A 52 38.68 -31.04 3.23
N ILE A 53 38.89 -30.13 4.18
CA ILE A 53 37.88 -29.16 4.61
C ILE A 53 37.46 -28.27 3.45
N ASP A 54 38.41 -27.65 2.74
CA ASP A 54 38.12 -26.79 1.59
C ASP A 54 37.43 -27.56 0.46
N THR A 55 37.75 -28.85 0.30
CA THR A 55 37.11 -29.71 -0.69
C THR A 55 35.67 -30.02 -0.29
N ILE A 56 35.41 -30.36 0.97
CA ILE A 56 34.05 -30.57 1.49
C ILE A 56 33.24 -29.28 1.42
N VAL A 57 33.82 -28.14 1.81
CA VAL A 57 33.19 -26.83 1.71
C VAL A 57 32.86 -26.53 0.25
N ARG A 58 33.79 -26.73 -0.70
CA ARG A 58 33.52 -26.55 -2.13
C ARG A 58 32.42 -27.47 -2.66
N ILE A 59 32.38 -28.73 -2.24
CA ILE A 59 31.33 -29.70 -2.63
C ILE A 59 29.98 -29.24 -2.08
N GLN A 60 29.92 -28.85 -0.80
CA GLN A 60 28.70 -28.34 -0.18
C GLN A 60 28.25 -27.04 -0.85
N TRP A 61 29.19 -26.13 -1.12
CA TRP A 61 28.91 -24.90 -1.83
C TRP A 61 28.36 -25.20 -3.23
N ALA A 62 29.00 -26.07 -4.01
CA ALA A 62 28.53 -26.46 -5.34
C ALA A 62 27.11 -27.09 -5.32
N ALA A 63 26.74 -27.77 -4.23
CA ALA A 63 25.40 -28.33 -4.05
C ALA A 63 24.34 -27.29 -3.62
N THR A 64 24.74 -26.12 -3.10
CA THR A 64 23.83 -25.08 -2.58
C THR A 64 23.74 -23.81 -3.45
N HIS A 65 24.51 -23.70 -4.54
CA HIS A 65 24.36 -22.54 -5.43
C HIS A 65 23.04 -22.64 -6.20
N GLY A 66 22.08 -21.80 -5.85
CA GLY A 66 21.12 -21.32 -6.84
C GLY A 66 21.82 -20.32 -7.77
N SER A 67 21.22 -20.14 -8.95
CA SER A 67 21.81 -19.32 -10.01
C SER A 67 21.72 -17.81 -9.74
N ASP A 68 20.90 -17.38 -8.78
CA ASP A 68 20.64 -15.96 -8.51
C ASP A 68 20.90 -15.61 -7.04
N PRO A 69 22.04 -14.95 -6.73
CA PRO A 69 22.36 -14.47 -5.40
C PRO A 69 21.26 -13.59 -4.76
N TYR A 70 20.45 -12.89 -5.57
CA TYR A 70 19.33 -12.08 -5.07
C TYR A 70 18.26 -12.94 -4.38
N ILE A 71 18.07 -14.18 -4.85
CA ILE A 71 17.10 -15.13 -4.32
C ILE A 71 17.69 -15.86 -3.12
N ASP A 72 18.91 -16.38 -3.27
CA ASP A 72 19.51 -17.28 -2.27
C ASP A 72 20.00 -16.54 -1.02
N ASP A 73 20.53 -15.32 -1.19
CA ASP A 73 21.16 -14.52 -0.14
C ASP A 73 20.48 -13.16 0.08
N TYR A 74 19.17 -13.07 -0.19
CA TYR A 74 18.39 -11.82 -0.19
C TYR A 74 18.68 -10.90 1.01
N TYR A 75 18.58 -11.42 2.24
CA TYR A 75 18.75 -10.62 3.45
C TYR A 75 20.19 -10.09 3.61
N HIS A 76 21.18 -10.90 3.25
CA HIS A 76 22.57 -10.51 3.31
C HIS A 76 22.87 -9.40 2.31
N GLN A 77 22.37 -9.51 1.08
CA GLN A 77 22.49 -8.46 0.06
C GLN A 77 21.76 -7.17 0.45
N ALA A 78 20.56 -7.28 1.03
CA ALA A 78 19.80 -6.14 1.53
C ALA A 78 20.56 -5.41 2.66
N MET A 79 21.16 -6.16 3.59
CA MET A 79 21.98 -5.55 4.66
C MET A 79 23.24 -4.88 4.11
N GLN A 80 23.95 -5.55 3.20
CA GLN A 80 25.16 -4.98 2.60
C GLN A 80 24.88 -3.72 1.80
N SER A 81 23.82 -3.70 0.98
CA SER A 81 23.44 -2.50 0.22
C SER A 81 23.06 -1.33 1.14
N LYS A 82 22.39 -1.61 2.27
CA LYS A 82 22.09 -0.60 3.29
C LYS A 82 23.37 -0.05 3.95
N GLN A 83 24.35 -0.90 4.24
CA GLN A 83 25.64 -0.48 4.82
C GLN A 83 26.51 0.27 3.82
N ALA A 84 26.48 -0.12 2.56
CA ALA A 84 27.33 0.44 1.52
C ALA A 84 26.82 1.79 0.96
N GLY A 85 25.54 2.12 1.20
CA GLY A 85 24.87 3.38 0.84
C GLY A 85 25.47 4.66 1.42
N GLY A 86 26.58 4.59 2.16
CA GLY A 86 27.35 5.74 2.67
C GLY A 86 28.75 5.91 2.06
N THR A 87 29.18 5.08 1.09
CA THR A 87 30.55 5.12 0.55
C THR A 87 30.58 5.35 -0.98
N PRO A 88 31.46 6.24 -1.48
CA PRO A 88 31.49 6.64 -2.90
C PRO A 88 32.03 5.56 -3.86
N HIS A 89 32.59 4.45 -3.36
CA HIS A 89 33.17 3.36 -4.18
C HIS A 89 32.45 2.01 -4.03
N GLY A 90 31.31 1.98 -3.32
CA GLY A 90 30.68 0.73 -2.89
C GLY A 90 29.20 0.61 -3.21
N ARG A 91 28.72 1.07 -4.39
CA ARG A 91 27.34 0.76 -4.80
C ARG A 91 27.22 -0.73 -5.15
N ARG A 92 27.19 -1.60 -4.13
CA ARG A 92 26.65 -2.95 -4.31
C ARG A 92 25.17 -2.79 -4.64
N HIS A 93 24.86 -3.09 -5.89
CA HIS A 93 23.53 -2.95 -6.43
C HIS A 93 22.63 -4.04 -5.85
N PHE A 94 21.48 -3.64 -5.30
CA PHE A 94 20.48 -4.57 -4.77
C PHE A 94 19.26 -4.58 -5.70
N ALA A 95 19.37 -5.40 -6.75
CA ALA A 95 18.34 -5.59 -7.76
C ALA A 95 18.40 -7.03 -8.29
N PRO A 96 17.26 -7.62 -8.69
CA PRO A 96 17.25 -8.92 -9.34
C PRO A 96 17.92 -8.88 -10.71
N SER A 97 18.45 -10.04 -11.13
CA SER A 97 19.10 -10.21 -12.42
C SER A 97 18.10 -10.25 -13.59
N HIS A 98 16.92 -10.82 -13.36
CA HIS A 98 15.79 -10.90 -14.28
C HIS A 98 14.48 -10.80 -13.50
N LEU A 99 13.41 -10.37 -14.16
CA LEU A 99 12.09 -10.37 -13.53
C LEU A 99 11.61 -11.81 -13.33
N ARG A 100 11.00 -12.06 -12.17
CA ARG A 100 10.36 -13.34 -11.90
C ARG A 100 9.23 -13.57 -12.89
N GLU A 101 9.28 -14.66 -13.64
CA GLU A 101 8.11 -15.13 -14.39
C GLU A 101 7.11 -15.72 -13.40
N LEU A 102 6.05 -14.97 -13.07
CA LEU A 102 4.95 -15.56 -12.31
C LEU A 102 4.30 -16.64 -13.18
N PRO A 103 4.09 -17.86 -12.65
CA PRO A 103 3.33 -18.86 -13.38
C PRO A 103 1.94 -18.30 -13.69
N SER A 104 1.54 -18.43 -14.96
CA SER A 104 0.25 -17.94 -15.44
C SER A 104 -0.89 -18.45 -14.53
N HIS A 105 -1.55 -17.51 -13.86
CA HIS A 105 -2.65 -17.73 -12.89
C HIS A 105 -3.83 -18.57 -13.44
N ALA A 106 -3.89 -18.80 -14.76
CA ALA A 106 -4.88 -19.65 -15.41
C ALA A 106 -4.68 -21.16 -15.17
N ARG A 107 -3.52 -21.62 -14.67
CA ARG A 107 -3.19 -23.06 -14.57
C ARG A 107 -3.33 -23.69 -13.18
N THR A 108 -3.49 -22.92 -12.13
CA THR A 108 -3.48 -23.44 -10.74
C THR A 108 -4.78 -24.13 -10.32
N ALA A 109 -5.85 -24.02 -11.12
CA ALA A 109 -7.12 -24.70 -10.85
C ALA A 109 -7.08 -26.22 -11.11
N ALA A 110 -6.03 -26.76 -11.73
CA ALA A 110 -5.90 -28.19 -12.04
C ALA A 110 -4.65 -28.87 -11.42
N GLU A 111 -3.82 -28.12 -10.69
CA GLU A 111 -2.55 -28.66 -10.18
C GLU A 111 -2.77 -29.51 -8.92
N PRO A 112 -2.15 -30.69 -8.78
CA PRO A 112 -2.23 -31.50 -7.56
C PRO A 112 -1.69 -30.73 -6.35
N HIS A 113 -2.18 -31.03 -5.14
CA HIS A 113 -1.72 -30.40 -3.90
C HIS A 113 -0.19 -30.39 -3.84
N ALA A 114 0.43 -29.22 -3.70
CA ALA A 114 1.88 -29.11 -3.61
C ALA A 114 2.36 -29.81 -2.33
N PHE A 115 3.05 -30.92 -2.49
CA PHE A 115 3.78 -31.59 -1.42
C PHE A 115 5.24 -31.18 -1.56
N LEU A 116 5.87 -30.71 -0.47
CA LEU A 116 7.32 -30.70 -0.41
C LEU A 116 7.75 -32.16 -0.28
N GLN A 117 8.39 -32.69 -1.33
CA GLN A 117 9.08 -33.97 -1.22
C GLN A 117 10.43 -33.69 -0.56
N VAL A 118 10.50 -33.92 0.75
CA VAL A 118 11.77 -33.87 1.48
C VAL A 118 12.42 -35.24 1.30
N ASP A 119 13.53 -35.29 0.58
CA ASP A 119 14.27 -36.54 0.39
C ASP A 119 14.61 -37.13 1.77
N ALA A 120 14.13 -38.36 1.98
CA ALA A 120 14.23 -39.19 3.20
C ALA A 120 13.27 -38.96 4.40
N LEU A 121 12.40 -37.94 4.45
CA LEU A 121 11.53 -37.69 5.63
C LEU A 121 10.01 -37.64 5.37
N GLY A 122 9.58 -37.95 4.14
CA GLY A 122 8.16 -38.03 3.79
C GLY A 122 7.61 -36.77 3.11
N ARG A 123 6.32 -36.82 2.75
CA ARG A 123 5.63 -35.74 2.04
C ARG A 123 5.05 -34.76 3.04
N ILE A 124 5.52 -33.51 3.02
CA ILE A 124 4.92 -32.44 3.82
C ILE A 124 3.91 -31.71 2.93
N PRO A 125 2.60 -31.81 3.17
CA PRO A 125 1.62 -31.05 2.41
C PRO A 125 1.72 -29.56 2.75
N PHE A 126 1.78 -28.69 1.74
CA PHE A 126 1.54 -27.26 1.95
C PHE A 126 0.03 -26.98 1.96
N SER A 127 -0.44 -26.23 2.96
CA SER A 127 -1.75 -25.60 2.90
C SER A 127 -1.64 -24.35 2.03
N SER A 128 -2.28 -24.38 0.86
CA SER A 128 -2.40 -23.22 -0.01
C SER A 128 -3.68 -22.46 0.34
N ILE A 129 -3.58 -21.14 0.48
CA ILE A 129 -4.77 -20.29 0.67
C ILE A 129 -5.75 -20.37 -0.50
N ARG A 130 -5.30 -20.84 -1.67
CA ARG A 130 -6.15 -21.02 -2.86
C ARG A 130 -6.98 -22.31 -2.84
N ARG A 131 -6.63 -23.27 -1.98
CA ARG A 131 -7.39 -24.51 -1.77
C ARG A 131 -7.39 -24.87 -0.29
N PRO A 132 -8.25 -24.23 0.51
CA PRO A 132 -8.42 -24.62 1.90
C PRO A 132 -8.92 -26.07 1.96
N ARG A 133 -8.30 -26.90 2.80
CA ARG A 133 -8.76 -28.28 2.99
C ARG A 133 -10.09 -28.27 3.76
N PRO A 134 -11.13 -28.99 3.31
CA PRO A 134 -12.25 -29.31 4.19
C PRO A 134 -11.69 -30.11 5.37
N LEU A 135 -11.86 -29.59 6.59
CA LEU A 135 -11.33 -30.21 7.82
C LEU A 135 -12.24 -31.33 8.31
N LEU A 136 -13.51 -31.32 7.93
CA LEU A 136 -14.53 -32.26 8.33
C LEU A 136 -15.58 -32.32 7.22
N ASP A 137 -15.60 -33.40 6.44
CA ASP A 137 -16.78 -33.74 5.66
C ASP A 137 -17.78 -34.34 6.64
N VAL A 138 -18.74 -33.53 7.08
CA VAL A 138 -19.89 -34.07 7.81
C VAL A 138 -20.76 -34.72 6.74
N ASP A 139 -20.52 -36.01 6.50
CA ASP A 139 -21.50 -36.84 5.81
C ASP A 139 -22.81 -36.68 6.57
N GLY A 140 -23.80 -36.03 5.94
CA GLY A 140 -25.13 -35.94 6.50
C GLY A 140 -25.61 -37.35 6.76
N VAL A 141 -25.66 -37.74 8.03
CA VAL A 141 -26.09 -39.07 8.44
C VAL A 141 -27.47 -39.30 7.85
N ASN A 142 -27.55 -40.32 6.99
CA ASN A 142 -28.73 -40.78 6.28
C ASN A 142 -30.02 -40.67 7.12
N SER A 143 -30.94 -39.80 6.72
CA SER A 143 -32.37 -40.02 6.99
C SER A 143 -32.95 -40.78 5.80
N THR A 144 -32.80 -42.10 5.82
CA THR A 144 -33.71 -43.00 5.10
C THR A 144 -35.09 -42.85 5.73
N GLY A 145 -35.97 -42.10 5.07
CA GLY A 145 -37.34 -41.94 5.56
C GLY A 145 -38.05 -40.75 4.94
N ASP A 146 -38.80 -41.06 3.89
CA ASP A 146 -39.93 -40.30 3.38
C ASP A 146 -39.68 -38.99 2.62
N ARG A 147 -39.72 -39.12 1.30
CA ARG A 147 -40.06 -38.04 0.39
C ARG A 147 -41.51 -37.66 0.67
N LEU A 148 -41.78 -36.46 1.17
CA LEU A 148 -42.90 -35.60 0.77
C LEU A 148 -42.81 -34.25 1.50
N LEU A 149 -43.13 -33.19 0.75
CA LEU A 149 -43.21 -31.76 1.11
C LEU A 149 -41.97 -30.92 0.80
N SER A 150 -42.11 -30.20 -0.31
CA SER A 150 -41.18 -29.27 -0.93
C SER A 150 -41.01 -27.94 -0.19
N SER A 151 -39.86 -27.34 -0.49
CA SER A 151 -39.42 -25.94 -0.41
C SER A 151 -38.98 -25.37 0.95
N ASP A 152 -37.73 -24.87 0.90
CA ASP A 152 -37.11 -23.86 1.77
C ASP A 152 -36.24 -24.27 2.97
N SER A 153 -35.47 -25.36 2.87
CA SER A 153 -34.31 -25.55 3.77
C SER A 153 -33.13 -26.32 3.17
N ALA A 154 -32.93 -26.27 1.85
CA ALA A 154 -31.68 -26.71 1.25
C ALA A 154 -30.61 -25.63 1.42
N SER A 155 -30.04 -25.53 2.63
CA SER A 155 -28.76 -24.88 2.85
C SER A 155 -27.68 -25.68 2.10
N SER A 156 -27.59 -25.44 0.78
CA SER A 156 -26.40 -25.76 0.02
C SER A 156 -25.24 -25.05 0.73
N GLN A 157 -24.45 -25.83 1.47
CA GLN A 157 -23.17 -25.37 2.00
C GLN A 157 -22.37 -24.90 0.79
N ARG A 158 -22.32 -23.58 0.54
CA ARG A 158 -21.44 -23.04 -0.50
C ARG A 158 -20.05 -23.58 -0.21
N ARG A 159 -19.46 -24.29 -1.17
CA ARG A 159 -18.08 -24.78 -1.04
C ARG A 159 -17.21 -23.62 -0.57
N LEU A 160 -16.29 -23.84 0.36
CA LEU A 160 -15.38 -22.80 0.88
C LEU A 160 -14.71 -22.01 -0.26
N GLU A 161 -14.45 -22.67 -1.40
CA GLU A 161 -13.92 -22.09 -2.65
C GLU A 161 -14.81 -20.97 -3.25
N GLN A 162 -16.11 -20.97 -2.99
CA GLN A 162 -17.09 -19.99 -3.47
C GLN A 162 -17.34 -18.85 -2.46
N GLU A 163 -16.62 -18.84 -1.32
CA GLU A 163 -16.79 -17.78 -0.34
C GLU A 163 -16.16 -16.46 -0.81
N PRO A 164 -16.91 -15.35 -0.80
CA PRO A 164 -16.41 -14.06 -1.27
C PRO A 164 -15.23 -13.53 -0.43
N MET A 165 -15.15 -13.93 0.84
CA MET A 165 -14.03 -13.57 1.71
C MET A 165 -12.77 -14.39 1.43
N LEU A 166 -12.89 -15.63 0.97
CA LEU A 166 -11.75 -16.41 0.48
C LEU A 166 -11.18 -15.78 -0.79
N ALA A 167 -12.05 -15.43 -1.74
CA ALA A 167 -11.66 -14.71 -2.96
C ALA A 167 -10.94 -13.39 -2.63
N ALA A 168 -11.44 -12.64 -1.65
CA ALA A 168 -10.78 -11.42 -1.19
C ALA A 168 -9.38 -11.69 -0.60
N ARG A 169 -9.21 -12.74 0.22
CA ARG A 169 -7.89 -13.11 0.75
C ARG A 169 -6.91 -13.49 -0.37
N ILE A 170 -7.35 -14.29 -1.33
CA ILE A 170 -6.54 -14.67 -2.49
C ILE A 170 -6.14 -13.43 -3.29
N ALA A 171 -7.09 -12.53 -3.58
CA ALA A 171 -6.82 -11.29 -4.29
C ALA A 171 -5.85 -10.36 -3.53
N VAL A 172 -5.89 -10.33 -2.19
CA VAL A 172 -4.92 -9.58 -1.39
C VAL A 172 -3.50 -10.16 -1.53
N GLU A 173 -3.34 -11.48 -1.49
CA GLU A 173 -2.03 -12.10 -1.71
C GLU A 173 -1.52 -11.86 -3.13
N ASP A 174 -2.40 -11.97 -4.12
CA ASP A 174 -2.06 -11.72 -5.53
C ASP A 174 -1.62 -10.27 -5.73
N GLY A 175 -2.36 -9.32 -5.15
CA GLY A 175 -1.99 -7.91 -5.18
C GLY A 175 -0.65 -7.64 -4.52
N LEU A 176 -0.35 -8.28 -3.38
CA LEU A 176 0.93 -8.10 -2.70
C LEU A 176 2.09 -8.66 -3.50
N CYS A 177 1.92 -9.82 -4.14
CA CYS A 177 2.92 -10.39 -5.05
C CYS A 177 3.18 -9.45 -6.24
N LEU A 178 2.12 -8.91 -6.85
CA LEU A 178 2.25 -7.93 -7.94
C LEU A 178 3.02 -6.66 -7.51
N LEU A 179 2.82 -6.19 -6.28
CA LEU A 179 3.58 -5.04 -5.76
C LEU A 179 5.06 -5.35 -5.53
N LEU A 180 5.43 -6.60 -5.22
CA LEU A 180 6.83 -7.01 -5.14
C LEU A 180 7.50 -6.95 -6.52
N ASP A 181 6.79 -7.32 -7.58
CA ASP A 181 7.30 -7.16 -8.95
C ASP A 181 7.53 -5.69 -9.31
N VAL A 182 6.65 -4.78 -8.85
CA VAL A 182 6.82 -3.33 -9.02
C VAL A 182 8.06 -2.85 -8.28
N ASP A 183 8.26 -3.27 -7.03
CA ASP A 183 9.46 -2.95 -6.25
C ASP A 183 10.73 -3.45 -6.96
N ASP A 184 10.70 -4.67 -7.51
CA ASP A 184 11.81 -5.27 -8.25
C ASP A 184 12.11 -4.50 -9.55
N ILE A 185 11.08 -4.08 -10.29
CA ILE A 185 11.24 -3.20 -11.46
C ILE A 185 11.90 -1.88 -11.05
N ASP A 186 11.46 -1.26 -9.95
CA ASP A 186 12.01 0.00 -9.47
C ASP A 186 13.49 -0.15 -9.06
N ARG A 187 13.87 -1.28 -8.45
CA ARG A 187 15.28 -1.62 -8.15
C ARG A 187 16.10 -1.80 -9.42
N MET A 188 15.58 -2.53 -10.40
CA MET A 188 16.27 -2.74 -11.69
C MET A 188 16.49 -1.42 -12.44
N LEU A 189 15.49 -0.55 -12.45
CA LEU A 189 15.57 0.79 -13.07
C LEU A 189 16.61 1.69 -12.38
N ALA A 190 16.83 1.54 -11.07
CA ALA A 190 17.81 2.32 -10.32
C ALA A 190 19.26 1.88 -10.55
N VAL A 191 19.47 0.62 -10.96
CA VAL A 191 20.79 -0.02 -11.06
C VAL A 191 21.28 -0.08 -12.50
N SER A 192 20.43 -0.54 -13.42
CA SER A 192 20.89 -1.05 -14.71
C SER A 192 20.64 -0.04 -15.82
N GLN A 193 21.68 0.24 -16.61
CA GLN A 193 21.55 0.91 -17.90
C GLN A 193 21.02 -0.10 -18.92
N HIS A 194 19.70 -0.14 -19.06
CA HIS A 194 19.03 -1.03 -20.00
C HIS A 194 19.17 -0.50 -21.44
N PRO A 195 19.24 -1.38 -22.45
CA PRO A 195 19.41 -0.97 -23.85
C PRO A 195 18.29 -0.02 -24.33
N ASP A 196 17.05 -0.23 -23.88
CA ASP A 196 15.89 0.62 -24.18
C ASP A 196 15.72 1.79 -23.18
N GLY A 197 16.77 2.14 -22.42
CA GLY A 197 16.71 3.15 -21.35
C GLY A 197 15.69 2.81 -20.24
N GLY A 198 15.25 1.55 -20.14
CA GLY A 198 14.23 1.09 -19.18
C GLY A 198 12.78 1.30 -19.63
N GLY A 199 12.53 1.64 -20.90
CA GLY A 199 11.17 1.92 -21.39
C GLY A 199 10.20 0.73 -21.30
N GLN A 200 10.68 -0.50 -21.51
CA GLN A 200 9.86 -1.71 -21.36
C GLN A 200 9.48 -1.94 -19.90
N LEU A 201 10.44 -1.81 -18.99
CA LEU A 201 10.24 -1.95 -17.55
C LEU A 201 9.26 -0.91 -17.01
N ARG A 202 9.38 0.36 -17.41
CA ARG A 202 8.43 1.41 -17.02
C ARG A 202 7.01 1.14 -17.52
N ARG A 203 6.85 0.64 -18.76
CA ARG A 203 5.55 0.20 -19.28
C ARG A 203 4.99 -0.98 -18.49
N ARG A 204 5.81 -1.99 -18.18
CA ARG A 204 5.40 -3.13 -17.36
C ARG A 204 4.96 -2.70 -15.97
N ARG A 205 5.72 -1.82 -15.32
CA ARG A 205 5.38 -1.20 -14.03
C ARG A 205 4.00 -0.56 -14.06
N GLN A 206 3.73 0.24 -15.09
CA GLN A 206 2.43 0.92 -15.25
C GLN A 206 1.28 -0.09 -15.43
N MET A 207 1.46 -1.09 -16.30
CA MET A 207 0.45 -2.14 -16.53
C MET A 207 0.13 -2.94 -15.25
N LEU A 208 1.13 -3.19 -14.39
CA LEU A 208 0.91 -3.89 -13.11
C LEU A 208 0.07 -3.03 -12.15
N LEU A 209 0.36 -1.74 -12.04
CA LEU A 209 -0.39 -0.82 -11.18
C LEU A 209 -1.83 -0.62 -11.68
N GLU A 210 -2.02 -0.44 -12.99
CA GLU A 210 -3.35 -0.35 -13.61
C GLU A 210 -4.14 -1.67 -13.46
N GLY A 211 -3.47 -2.80 -13.67
CA GLY A 211 -4.06 -4.12 -13.45
C GLY A 211 -4.51 -4.35 -12.01
N LEU A 212 -3.74 -3.85 -11.03
CA LEU A 212 -4.15 -3.89 -9.64
C LEU A 212 -5.38 -3.01 -9.39
N ALA A 213 -5.45 -1.80 -9.95
CA ALA A 213 -6.64 -0.96 -9.85
C ALA A 213 -7.90 -1.63 -10.43
N ALA A 214 -7.76 -2.29 -11.58
CA ALA A 214 -8.84 -3.06 -12.19
C ALA A 214 -9.32 -4.20 -11.28
N SER A 215 -8.40 -4.87 -10.58
CA SER A 215 -8.73 -5.92 -9.60
C SER A 215 -9.48 -5.41 -8.37
N LEU A 216 -9.25 -4.14 -7.99
CA LEU A 216 -9.98 -3.48 -6.90
C LEU A 216 -11.42 -3.11 -7.29
N GLN A 217 -11.74 -3.12 -8.60
CA GLN A 217 -13.05 -2.75 -9.17
C GLN A 217 -13.55 -1.39 -8.66
N LEU A 218 -12.66 -0.39 -8.69
CA LEU A 218 -12.99 0.97 -8.23
C LEU A 218 -13.88 1.67 -9.24
N VAL A 219 -14.97 2.26 -8.79
CA VAL A 219 -15.80 3.10 -9.66
C VAL A 219 -15.24 4.51 -9.77
N ASP A 220 -14.97 4.93 -11.02
CA ASP A 220 -14.66 6.31 -11.36
C ASP A 220 -15.95 7.09 -11.68
N PRO A 221 -16.40 7.98 -10.77
CA PRO A 221 -17.62 8.76 -10.98
C PRO A 221 -17.42 9.94 -11.93
N LEU A 222 -16.17 10.20 -12.36
CA LEU A 222 -15.85 11.22 -13.36
C LEU A 222 -15.66 10.62 -14.76
N ALA A 223 -15.74 9.30 -14.91
CA ALA A 223 -15.68 8.64 -16.22
C ALA A 223 -16.91 9.00 -17.07
N PRO A 224 -16.73 9.36 -18.36
CA PRO A 224 -17.84 9.64 -19.26
C PRO A 224 -18.69 8.37 -19.44
N GLY A 225 -19.89 8.35 -18.85
CA GLY A 225 -20.84 7.23 -18.89
C GLY A 225 -21.21 6.61 -17.55
N SER A 226 -20.50 6.92 -16.45
CA SER A 226 -20.84 6.43 -15.10
C SER A 226 -21.90 7.30 -14.37
N ALA A 227 -22.27 8.44 -14.95
CA ALA A 227 -23.38 9.27 -14.48
C ALA A 227 -24.74 8.68 -14.88
N MET A 228 -25.03 7.44 -14.47
CA MET A 228 -26.40 6.93 -14.49
C MET A 228 -27.14 7.62 -13.34
N ARG A 229 -27.95 8.64 -13.68
CA ARG A 229 -28.92 9.25 -12.76
C ARG A 229 -29.77 8.14 -12.16
N ASP A 230 -29.82 8.05 -10.84
CA ASP A 230 -30.87 7.28 -10.20
C ASP A 230 -32.25 7.90 -10.53
N SER A 231 -33.32 7.11 -10.40
CA SER A 231 -34.71 7.57 -10.61
C SER A 231 -35.17 8.66 -9.63
N SER A 232 -34.29 9.12 -8.73
CA SER A 232 -34.51 10.24 -7.80
C SER A 232 -33.76 11.52 -8.19
N GLY A 233 -33.05 11.53 -9.32
CA GLY A 233 -32.30 12.70 -9.80
C GLY A 233 -31.09 13.05 -8.94
N ARG A 234 -30.63 12.12 -8.09
CA ARG A 234 -29.42 12.28 -7.26
C ARG A 234 -28.23 11.58 -7.93
N PHE A 235 -27.05 12.18 -7.79
CA PHE A 235 -25.77 11.52 -8.11
C PHE A 235 -25.48 10.48 -7.01
N GLY A 236 -26.25 9.39 -6.97
CA GLY A 236 -26.07 8.29 -6.02
C GLY A 236 -25.32 7.13 -6.68
N LEU A 237 -24.04 6.96 -6.37
CA LEU A 237 -23.32 5.73 -6.69
C LEU A 237 -23.83 4.65 -5.73
N ALA A 238 -24.30 3.52 -6.24
CA ALA A 238 -24.92 2.51 -5.40
C ALA A 238 -23.84 1.85 -4.51
N ALA A 239 -24.15 1.54 -3.25
CA ALA A 239 -23.23 0.84 -2.34
C ALA A 239 -22.75 -0.54 -2.86
N LYS A 240 -23.36 -1.06 -3.94
CA LYS A 240 -22.95 -2.29 -4.63
C LYS A 240 -21.72 -2.11 -5.52
N ASP A 241 -21.38 -0.87 -5.86
CA ASP A 241 -20.42 -0.55 -6.91
C ASP A 241 -18.96 -0.79 -6.47
N ASP A 242 -18.66 -0.65 -5.18
CA ASP A 242 -17.31 -0.86 -4.62
C ASP A 242 -17.22 -2.10 -3.69
N LEU A 243 -18.10 -3.09 -3.87
CA LEU A 243 -18.21 -4.23 -2.94
C LEU A 243 -16.93 -5.06 -2.84
N VAL A 244 -16.21 -5.23 -3.95
CA VAL A 244 -14.92 -5.95 -3.96
C VAL A 244 -13.88 -5.16 -3.18
N PHE A 245 -13.74 -3.86 -3.45
CA PHE A 245 -12.88 -2.97 -2.68
C PHE A 245 -13.18 -3.05 -1.17
N LEU A 246 -14.45 -2.94 -0.77
CA LEU A 246 -14.88 -3.03 0.63
C LEU A 246 -14.50 -4.36 1.28
N ARG A 247 -14.66 -5.49 0.58
CA ARG A 247 -14.22 -6.81 1.07
C ARG A 247 -12.71 -6.86 1.27
N LEU A 248 -11.93 -6.32 0.34
CA LEU A 248 -10.46 -6.31 0.44
C LEU A 248 -9.99 -5.47 1.64
N VAL A 249 -10.49 -4.24 1.77
CA VAL A 249 -10.08 -3.32 2.86
C VAL A 249 -10.70 -3.65 4.22
N SER A 250 -11.66 -4.58 4.28
CA SER A 250 -12.12 -5.17 5.54
C SER A 250 -11.02 -6.00 6.22
N LEU A 251 -10.07 -6.54 5.44
CA LEU A 251 -8.94 -7.31 5.95
C LEU A 251 -7.78 -6.39 6.32
N PRO A 252 -7.11 -6.59 7.49
CA PRO A 252 -5.93 -5.81 7.86
C PRO A 252 -4.80 -5.88 6.81
N LYS A 253 -4.63 -7.04 6.18
CA LYS A 253 -3.64 -7.23 5.11
C LYS A 253 -4.04 -6.50 3.82
N GLY A 254 -5.34 -6.36 3.53
CA GLY A 254 -5.84 -5.55 2.43
C GLY A 254 -5.61 -4.05 2.64
N ARG A 255 -5.72 -3.55 3.89
CA ARG A 255 -5.32 -2.17 4.23
C ARG A 255 -3.82 -1.96 4.03
N LYS A 256 -2.99 -2.94 4.39
CA LYS A 256 -1.53 -2.92 4.14
C LYS A 256 -1.21 -2.94 2.63
N LEU A 257 -1.95 -3.73 1.84
CA LEU A 257 -1.85 -3.73 0.38
C LEU A 257 -2.13 -2.34 -0.18
N LEU A 258 -3.26 -1.72 0.20
CA LEU A 258 -3.64 -0.37 -0.25
C LEU A 258 -2.60 0.68 0.19
N THR A 259 -2.08 0.56 1.42
CA THR A 259 -1.02 1.43 1.94
C THR A 259 0.24 1.36 1.08
N ARG A 260 0.69 0.17 0.68
CA ARG A 260 1.84 0.00 -0.20
C ARG A 260 1.55 0.49 -1.61
N TYR A 261 0.37 0.17 -2.14
CA TYR A 261 -0.05 0.60 -3.46
C TYR A 261 -0.03 2.13 -3.60
N LEU A 262 -0.62 2.86 -2.64
CA LEU A 262 -0.63 4.33 -2.62
C LEU A 262 0.78 4.95 -2.62
N ARG A 263 1.79 4.26 -2.08
CA ARG A 263 3.19 4.73 -2.06
C ARG A 263 3.91 4.50 -3.40
N LEU A 264 3.47 3.53 -4.19
CA LEU A 264 4.08 3.16 -5.47
C LEU A 264 3.43 3.87 -6.66
N LEU A 265 2.23 4.43 -6.46
CA LEU A 265 1.54 5.22 -7.47
C LEU A 265 2.32 6.49 -7.84
N VAL A 266 2.23 6.86 -9.12
CA VAL A 266 2.84 8.10 -9.63
C VAL A 266 2.10 9.30 -9.03
N PRO A 267 2.81 10.23 -8.36
CA PRO A 267 2.20 11.44 -7.79
C PRO A 267 1.42 12.24 -8.84
N GLY A 268 0.24 12.72 -8.48
CA GLY A 268 -0.62 13.50 -9.40
C GLY A 268 -1.23 12.72 -10.57
N SER A 269 -1.10 11.39 -10.60
CA SER A 269 -1.75 10.58 -11.63
C SER A 269 -3.25 10.43 -11.40
N GLU A 270 -3.96 10.22 -12.49
CA GLU A 270 -5.40 9.90 -12.51
C GLU A 270 -5.73 8.68 -11.63
N LEU A 271 -4.84 7.69 -11.62
CA LEU A 271 -4.97 6.49 -10.80
C LEU A 271 -5.00 6.80 -9.30
N VAL A 272 -4.18 7.75 -8.84
CA VAL A 272 -4.20 8.23 -7.45
C VAL A 272 -5.56 8.86 -7.13
N ARG A 273 -6.08 9.69 -8.03
CA ARG A 273 -7.39 10.34 -7.86
C ARG A 273 -8.50 9.31 -7.69
N ILE A 274 -8.60 8.31 -8.58
CA ILE A 274 -9.63 7.26 -8.52
C ILE A 274 -9.57 6.49 -7.19
N VAL A 275 -8.36 6.07 -6.79
CA VAL A 275 -8.15 5.31 -5.55
C VAL A 275 -8.53 6.14 -4.32
N LEU A 276 -8.11 7.40 -4.27
CA LEU A 276 -8.45 8.28 -3.15
C LEU A 276 -9.93 8.61 -3.10
N MET A 277 -10.60 8.84 -4.24
CA MET A 277 -12.05 9.03 -4.27
C MET A 277 -12.80 7.83 -3.69
N ALA A 278 -12.37 6.60 -3.97
CA ALA A 278 -12.95 5.40 -3.36
C ALA A 278 -12.71 5.36 -1.84
N VAL A 279 -11.51 5.72 -1.37
CA VAL A 279 -11.21 5.84 0.07
C VAL A 279 -12.10 6.88 0.74
N PHE A 280 -12.25 8.06 0.13
CA PHE A 280 -13.05 9.18 0.67
C PHE A 280 -14.56 8.87 0.69
N ARG A 281 -15.05 8.08 -0.26
CA ARG A 281 -16.43 7.58 -0.29
C ARG A 281 -16.73 6.62 0.87
N HIS A 282 -15.72 5.90 1.35
CA HIS A 282 -15.86 4.82 2.34
C HIS A 282 -15.14 5.09 3.67
N LEU A 283 -14.94 6.37 4.04
CA LEU A 283 -14.27 6.75 5.30
C LEU A 283 -14.92 6.15 6.55
N ARG A 284 -16.26 6.04 6.55
CA ARG A 284 -17.01 5.45 7.66
C ARG A 284 -16.78 3.96 7.84
N PHE A 285 -16.62 3.23 6.73
CA PHE A 285 -16.27 1.82 6.75
C PHE A 285 -14.82 1.60 7.18
N LEU A 286 -13.88 2.42 6.66
CA LEU A 286 -12.45 2.28 6.92
C LEU A 286 -12.02 2.69 8.33
N PHE A 287 -12.60 3.77 8.85
CA PHE A 287 -12.15 4.43 10.09
C PHE A 287 -13.24 4.57 11.17
N GLY A 288 -14.47 4.10 10.92
CA GLY A 288 -15.56 4.27 11.88
C GLY A 288 -15.59 3.26 13.02
N GLY A 289 -15.06 2.05 12.82
CA GLY A 289 -15.05 0.99 13.82
C GLY A 289 -13.93 1.13 14.85
N VAL A 290 -14.25 0.88 16.13
CA VAL A 290 -13.22 0.70 17.18
C VAL A 290 -12.53 -0.64 16.93
N GLN A 291 -11.23 -0.60 16.61
CA GLN A 291 -10.44 -1.80 16.38
C GLN A 291 -9.95 -2.35 17.71
N SER A 292 -10.41 -3.53 18.11
CA SER A 292 -9.95 -4.20 19.35
C SER A 292 -8.57 -4.85 19.18
N ASP A 293 -8.23 -5.28 17.96
CA ASP A 293 -6.92 -5.84 17.64
C ASP A 293 -5.90 -4.73 17.34
N PRO A 294 -4.76 -4.65 18.08
CA PRO A 294 -3.72 -3.64 17.84
C PRO A 294 -3.11 -3.74 16.43
N SER A 295 -3.05 -4.94 15.84
CA SER A 295 -2.53 -5.12 14.47
C SER A 295 -3.47 -4.51 13.42
N ALA A 296 -4.78 -4.71 13.59
CA ALA A 296 -5.80 -4.09 12.76
C ALA A 296 -5.81 -2.56 12.93
N ALA A 297 -5.69 -2.05 14.15
CA ALA A 297 -5.56 -0.62 14.43
C ALA A 297 -4.34 0.00 13.72
N ALA A 298 -3.15 -0.62 13.86
CA ALA A 298 -1.94 -0.16 13.20
C ALA A 298 -2.05 -0.15 11.67
N SER A 299 -2.80 -1.09 11.09
CA SER A 299 -3.04 -1.13 9.64
C SER A 299 -3.94 0.03 9.16
N SER A 300 -4.94 0.43 9.95
CA SER A 300 -5.77 1.61 9.66
C SER A 300 -4.99 2.91 9.81
N THR A 301 -4.24 3.08 10.90
CA THR A 301 -3.40 4.28 11.09
C THR A 301 -2.34 4.38 9.98
N GLY A 302 -1.73 3.26 9.60
CA GLY A 302 -0.80 3.20 8.47
C GLY A 302 -1.44 3.63 7.14
N LEU A 303 -2.69 3.21 6.89
CA LEU A 303 -3.45 3.61 5.72
C LEU A 303 -3.78 5.12 5.74
N ALA A 304 -4.27 5.65 6.86
CA ALA A 304 -4.57 7.08 7.01
C ALA A 304 -3.33 7.95 6.74
N ASN A 305 -2.18 7.54 7.28
CA ASN A 305 -0.91 8.24 7.06
C ASN A 305 -0.45 8.17 5.60
N ALA A 306 -0.62 7.02 4.93
CA ALA A 306 -0.31 6.91 3.50
C ALA A 306 -1.23 7.79 2.65
N VAL A 307 -2.53 7.81 2.93
CA VAL A 307 -3.51 8.69 2.28
C VAL A 307 -3.10 10.15 2.45
N ALA A 308 -2.81 10.59 3.67
CA ALA A 308 -2.37 11.95 3.96
C ALA A 308 -1.06 12.32 3.23
N ALA A 309 -0.11 11.38 3.13
CA ALA A 309 1.13 11.58 2.39
C ALA A 309 0.89 11.72 0.88
N THR A 310 0.02 10.89 0.29
CA THR A 310 -0.31 10.95 -1.13
C THR A 310 -1.04 12.24 -1.49
N ILE A 311 -1.96 12.72 -0.63
CA ILE A 311 -2.71 13.96 -0.82
C ILE A 311 -1.80 15.18 -0.98
N LYS A 312 -0.66 15.22 -0.28
CA LYS A 312 0.32 16.31 -0.39
C LYS A 312 0.86 16.51 -1.80
N THR A 313 0.70 15.54 -2.70
CA THR A 313 1.19 15.62 -4.08
C THR A 313 0.09 15.89 -5.11
N MET A 314 -1.17 16.02 -4.68
CA MET A 314 -2.31 16.20 -5.58
C MET A 314 -2.51 17.66 -5.98
N ASP A 315 -3.25 17.84 -7.09
CA ASP A 315 -3.73 19.09 -7.64
C ASP A 315 -5.15 19.44 -7.16
N LEU A 316 -5.53 20.71 -7.32
CA LEU A 316 -6.80 21.24 -6.80
C LEU A 316 -8.06 20.52 -7.33
N PRO A 317 -8.17 20.19 -8.64
CA PRO A 317 -9.29 19.40 -9.15
C PRO A 317 -9.41 18.03 -8.47
N SER A 318 -8.32 17.30 -8.28
CA SER A 318 -8.36 15.98 -7.63
C SER A 318 -8.74 16.07 -6.15
N LEU A 319 -8.32 17.14 -5.45
CA LEU A 319 -8.75 17.42 -4.08
C LEU A 319 -10.25 17.73 -4.00
N SER A 320 -10.76 18.52 -4.94
CA SER A 320 -12.20 18.85 -5.02
C SER A 320 -13.04 17.59 -5.26
N ALA A 321 -12.59 16.68 -6.14
CA ALA A 321 -13.23 15.41 -6.40
C ALA A 321 -13.24 14.49 -5.16
N CYS A 322 -12.15 14.48 -4.38
CA CYS A 322 -12.10 13.75 -3.11
C CYS A 322 -13.10 14.29 -2.09
N LEU A 323 -13.23 15.61 -1.93
CA LEU A 323 -14.25 16.21 -1.05
C LEU A 323 -15.67 15.91 -1.54
N ALA A 324 -15.93 16.03 -2.84
CA ALA A 324 -17.22 15.69 -3.42
C ALA A 324 -17.58 14.21 -3.15
N ALA A 325 -16.61 13.30 -3.24
CA ALA A 325 -16.83 11.89 -2.93
C ALA A 325 -17.26 11.64 -1.47
N VAL A 326 -16.82 12.47 -0.51
CA VAL A 326 -17.25 12.41 0.89
C VAL A 326 -18.71 12.85 1.03
N VAL A 327 -19.10 13.91 0.33
CA VAL A 327 -20.47 14.44 0.37
C VAL A 327 -21.46 13.49 -0.27
N LEU A 328 -21.05 12.83 -1.35
CA LEU A 328 -21.85 11.84 -2.08
C LEU A 328 -21.83 10.45 -1.42
N ALA A 329 -21.07 10.25 -0.34
CA ALA A 329 -21.03 8.99 0.37
C ALA A 329 -22.39 8.65 0.99
N SER A 330 -22.74 7.35 1.00
CA SER A 330 -23.99 6.86 1.60
C SER A 330 -24.01 7.01 3.12
N GLU A 331 -22.84 7.04 3.77
CA GLU A 331 -22.70 7.16 5.22
C GLU A 331 -21.78 8.33 5.58
N PRO A 332 -22.13 9.13 6.62
CA PRO A 332 -21.30 10.25 7.03
C PRO A 332 -19.96 9.77 7.63
N PRO A 333 -18.84 10.46 7.33
CA PRO A 333 -17.54 10.12 7.89
C PRO A 333 -17.49 10.30 9.43
N PRO A 334 -16.65 9.52 10.13
CA PRO A 334 -16.44 9.67 11.57
C PRO A 334 -15.52 10.87 11.83
N LEU A 335 -16.11 12.04 12.08
CA LEU A 335 -15.38 13.30 12.31
C LEU A 335 -14.96 13.45 13.79
N ARG A 336 -14.04 12.61 14.24
CA ARG A 336 -13.50 12.65 15.63
C ARG A 336 -12.27 13.57 15.72
N PRO A 337 -11.91 14.11 16.89
CA PRO A 337 -10.66 14.87 17.03
C PRO A 337 -9.43 13.99 16.79
N VAL A 338 -8.32 14.65 16.43
CA VAL A 338 -7.02 13.98 16.23
C VAL A 338 -6.54 13.39 17.56
N GLY A 339 -6.01 12.16 17.53
CA GLY A 339 -5.60 11.42 18.73
C GLY A 339 -6.74 10.75 19.50
N SER A 340 -7.97 10.74 18.97
CA SER A 340 -9.10 10.03 19.60
C SER A 340 -8.79 8.54 19.78
N PRO A 341 -9.08 7.94 20.96
CA PRO A 341 -8.80 6.52 21.22
C PRO A 341 -9.61 5.57 20.31
N SER A 342 -10.73 6.03 19.77
CA SER A 342 -11.53 5.27 18.80
C SER A 342 -10.97 5.30 17.37
N GLY A 343 -9.88 6.03 17.14
CA GLY A 343 -9.26 6.26 15.84
C GLY A 343 -9.69 7.58 15.20
N ASP A 344 -8.74 8.21 14.52
CA ASP A 344 -8.82 9.56 13.94
C ASP A 344 -8.50 9.60 12.42
N GLY A 345 -8.37 8.43 11.79
CA GLY A 345 -7.89 8.32 10.41
C GLY A 345 -8.70 9.09 9.36
N ALA A 346 -10.03 9.19 9.53
CA ALA A 346 -10.88 9.99 8.64
C ALA A 346 -10.58 11.49 8.77
N THR A 347 -10.39 11.97 10.00
CA THR A 347 -10.06 13.37 10.28
C THR A 347 -8.68 13.72 9.75
N VAL A 348 -7.68 12.85 9.95
CA VAL A 348 -6.32 13.03 9.41
C VAL A 348 -6.35 13.14 7.87
N ALA A 349 -7.13 12.29 7.20
CA ALA A 349 -7.26 12.31 5.74
C ALA A 349 -7.95 13.60 5.25
N LEU A 350 -9.07 14.01 5.87
CA LEU A 350 -9.79 15.23 5.52
C LEU A 350 -8.97 16.49 5.80
N GLN A 351 -8.28 16.53 6.94
CA GLN A 351 -7.39 17.63 7.30
C GLN A 351 -6.26 17.77 6.26
N ALA A 352 -5.65 16.66 5.82
CA ALA A 352 -4.64 16.69 4.77
C ALA A 352 -5.14 17.30 3.46
N VAL A 353 -6.42 17.06 3.08
CA VAL A 353 -7.05 17.68 1.90
C VAL A 353 -7.16 19.19 2.06
N LEU A 354 -7.68 19.64 3.21
CA LEU A 354 -7.87 21.06 3.49
C LEU A 354 -6.55 21.81 3.58
N ASP A 355 -5.55 21.25 4.29
CA ASP A 355 -4.22 21.84 4.44
C ASP A 355 -3.50 21.94 3.08
N ARG A 356 -3.60 20.89 2.24
CA ARG A 356 -3.04 20.92 0.88
C ARG A 356 -3.74 21.97 0.02
N ALA A 357 -5.06 22.06 0.07
CA ALA A 357 -5.78 23.07 -0.68
C ALA A 357 -5.43 24.49 -0.21
N THR A 358 -5.24 24.72 1.10
CA THR A 358 -4.75 26.00 1.63
C THR A 358 -3.37 26.33 1.06
N SER A 359 -2.45 25.35 1.04
CA SER A 359 -1.11 25.54 0.47
C SER A 359 -1.17 25.93 -1.01
N ILE A 360 -2.08 25.34 -1.79
CA ILE A 360 -2.26 25.62 -3.21
C ILE A 360 -2.87 27.02 -3.43
N LEU A 361 -3.94 27.36 -2.71
CA LEU A 361 -4.67 28.62 -2.89
C LEU A 361 -3.94 29.84 -2.31
N THR A 362 -3.03 29.62 -1.37
CA THR A 362 -2.21 30.70 -0.77
C THR A 362 -0.92 30.93 -1.58
N ASP A 363 -0.56 30.03 -2.49
CA ASP A 363 0.64 30.18 -3.32
C ASP A 363 0.45 31.34 -4.30
N ARG A 364 1.16 32.44 -4.05
CA ARG A 364 1.10 33.66 -4.87
C ARG A 364 1.72 33.49 -6.25
N ASN A 365 2.52 32.43 -6.46
CA ASN A 365 3.28 32.24 -7.68
C ASN A 365 2.51 31.50 -8.77
N VAL A 366 1.35 30.90 -8.45
CA VAL A 366 0.59 30.05 -9.37
C VAL A 366 -0.83 30.59 -9.55
N GLN A 367 -1.14 31.09 -10.75
CA GLN A 367 -2.50 31.50 -11.10
C GLN A 367 -3.34 30.27 -11.45
N TYR A 368 -4.31 29.91 -10.61
CA TYR A 368 -5.22 28.80 -10.89
C TYR A 368 -6.39 29.22 -11.78
N PRO A 369 -6.83 28.36 -12.72
CA PRO A 369 -8.03 28.61 -13.51
C PRO A 369 -9.24 28.86 -12.61
N LEU A 370 -10.04 29.89 -12.92
CA LEU A 370 -11.23 30.28 -12.15
C LEU A 370 -12.23 29.13 -11.98
N GLN A 371 -12.30 28.23 -12.97
CA GLN A 371 -13.14 27.03 -12.91
C GLN A 371 -12.69 26.05 -11.82
N ASN A 372 -11.38 25.87 -11.63
CA ASN A 372 -10.87 24.94 -10.62
C ASN A 372 -11.12 25.48 -9.21
N THR A 373 -11.00 26.81 -9.03
CA THR A 373 -11.32 27.45 -7.76
C THR A 373 -12.82 27.45 -7.45
N SER A 374 -13.69 27.58 -8.46
CA SER A 374 -15.14 27.52 -8.24
C SER A 374 -15.62 26.09 -7.94
N VAL A 375 -15.07 25.08 -8.61
CA VAL A 375 -15.35 23.66 -8.33
C VAL A 375 -14.86 23.30 -6.91
N TRP A 376 -13.67 23.76 -6.52
CA TRP A 376 -13.20 23.63 -5.14
C TRP A 376 -14.17 24.25 -4.15
N GLN A 377 -14.57 25.51 -4.34
CA GLN A 377 -15.46 26.20 -3.42
C GLN A 377 -16.82 25.51 -3.31
N ALA A 378 -17.41 25.06 -4.42
CA ALA A 378 -18.67 24.33 -4.41
C ALA A 378 -18.55 23.00 -3.65
N SER A 379 -17.44 22.28 -3.83
CA SER A 379 -17.17 21.02 -3.13
C SER A 379 -16.98 21.26 -1.62
N PHE A 380 -16.24 22.31 -1.27
CA PHE A 380 -16.02 22.71 0.11
C PHE A 380 -17.33 23.16 0.78
N ASP A 381 -18.16 23.97 0.12
CA ASP A 381 -19.42 24.46 0.68
C ASP A 381 -20.38 23.31 1.01
N ALA A 382 -20.44 22.29 0.14
CA ALA A 382 -21.22 21.09 0.37
C ALA A 382 -20.66 20.25 1.54
N PHE A 383 -19.34 20.09 1.61
CA PHE A 383 -18.66 19.44 2.74
C PHE A 383 -18.87 20.19 4.06
N PHE A 384 -18.81 21.53 4.04
CA PHE A 384 -19.04 22.37 5.20
C PHE A 384 -20.46 22.19 5.75
N GLY A 385 -21.45 22.01 4.88
CA GLY A 385 -22.81 21.64 5.28
C GLY A 385 -22.85 20.36 6.09
N LEU A 386 -22.11 19.32 5.67
CA LEU A 386 -21.97 18.06 6.41
C LEU A 386 -21.26 18.27 7.75
N LEU A 387 -20.12 18.96 7.76
CA LEU A 387 -19.33 19.24 8.96
C LEU A 387 -20.13 20.04 9.99
N SER A 388 -20.84 21.08 9.55
CA SER A 388 -21.69 21.91 10.41
C SER A 388 -22.83 21.08 11.00
N LYS A 389 -23.50 20.24 10.20
CA LYS A 389 -24.57 19.36 10.69
C LYS A 389 -24.06 18.33 11.69
N TYR A 390 -22.86 17.79 11.45
CA TYR A 390 -22.23 16.88 12.40
C TYR A 390 -21.99 17.57 13.75
N CYS A 391 -21.40 18.77 13.71
CA CYS A 391 -21.10 19.56 14.91
C CYS A 391 -22.36 19.93 15.70
N THR A 392 -23.44 20.36 15.02
CA THR A 392 -24.71 20.68 15.70
C THR A 392 -25.34 19.45 16.33
N ASN A 393 -25.42 18.33 15.61
CA ASN A 393 -26.01 17.10 16.11
C ASN A 393 -25.21 16.53 17.29
N LYS A 394 -23.87 16.62 17.24
CA LYS A 394 -23.01 16.21 18.34
C LYS A 394 -23.19 17.07 19.58
N TYR A 395 -23.23 18.39 19.40
CA TYR A 395 -23.52 19.31 20.50
C TYR A 395 -24.86 19.01 21.17
N GLU A 396 -25.94 18.87 20.38
CA GLU A 396 -27.27 18.54 20.89
C GLU A 396 -27.30 17.19 21.62
N SER A 397 -26.62 16.17 21.08
CA SER A 397 -26.54 14.85 21.71
C SER A 397 -25.79 14.88 23.04
N ILE A 398 -24.69 15.63 23.14
CA ILE A 398 -23.93 15.79 24.40
C ILE A 398 -24.80 16.51 25.43
N MET A 399 -25.44 17.61 25.03
CA MET A 399 -26.29 18.40 25.92
C MET A 399 -27.50 17.59 26.41
N HIS A 400 -28.19 16.89 25.51
CA HIS A 400 -29.31 16.03 25.88
C HIS A 400 -28.88 14.93 26.84
N SER A 401 -27.74 14.28 26.59
CA SER A 401 -27.21 13.25 27.48
C SER A 401 -26.88 13.79 28.88
N LEU A 402 -26.31 14.99 28.98
CA LEU A 402 -25.96 15.59 30.27
C LEU A 402 -27.19 16.09 31.05
N LEU A 403 -28.19 16.63 30.36
CA LEU A 403 -29.48 17.03 30.96
C LEU A 403 -30.26 15.82 31.47
N MET A 404 -30.17 14.67 30.80
CA MET A 404 -30.82 13.43 31.25
C MET A 404 -30.03 12.72 32.36
N ALA A 405 -28.69 12.79 32.34
CA ALA A 405 -27.83 12.12 33.32
C ALA A 405 -27.68 12.90 34.64
N SER A 406 -28.02 14.19 34.68
CA SER A 406 -27.80 15.02 35.87
C SER A 406 -28.97 15.92 36.23
N ALA A 407 -29.44 15.79 37.47
CA ALA A 407 -30.19 16.81 38.21
C ALA A 407 -29.22 17.73 39.01
N GLY A 408 -28.03 17.99 38.45
CA GLY A 408 -26.95 18.72 39.12
C GLY A 408 -27.02 20.24 38.92
N SER A 409 -26.20 20.98 39.67
CA SER A 409 -26.03 22.43 39.48
C SER A 409 -25.57 22.77 38.05
N SER A 410 -26.13 23.84 37.47
CA SER A 410 -25.84 24.31 36.11
C SER A 410 -24.34 24.43 35.81
N ALA A 411 -23.52 24.82 36.79
CA ALA A 411 -22.07 24.93 36.64
C ALA A 411 -21.35 23.59 36.42
N ALA A 412 -21.83 22.51 37.06
CA ALA A 412 -21.24 21.16 36.90
C ALA A 412 -21.58 20.57 35.52
N ILE A 413 -22.82 20.80 35.05
CA ILE A 413 -23.28 20.40 33.72
C ILE A 413 -22.44 21.09 32.64
N ASN A 414 -22.20 22.38 32.83
CA ASN A 414 -21.38 23.22 31.97
C ASN A 414 -19.92 22.75 31.87
N ALA A 415 -19.28 22.44 33.00
CA ALA A 415 -17.93 21.90 33.02
C ALA A 415 -17.84 20.51 32.35
N ALA A 416 -18.81 19.63 32.60
CA ALA A 416 -18.90 18.32 31.96
C ALA A 416 -19.14 18.43 30.44
N ALA A 417 -19.97 19.38 30.01
CA ALA A 417 -20.22 19.68 28.61
C ALA A 417 -18.94 20.15 27.91
N ALA A 418 -18.20 21.10 28.50
CA ALA A 418 -16.93 21.56 27.94
C ALA A 418 -15.92 20.41 27.77
N ALA A 419 -15.77 19.56 28.79
CA ALA A 419 -14.89 18.40 28.73
C ALA A 419 -15.32 17.39 27.64
N ALA A 420 -16.62 17.08 27.53
CA ALA A 420 -17.14 16.21 26.49
C ALA A 420 -16.95 16.80 25.08
N MET A 421 -17.17 18.11 24.92
CA MET A 421 -16.97 18.80 23.66
C MET A 421 -15.52 18.75 23.20
N THR A 422 -14.54 18.96 24.08
CA THR A 422 -13.12 18.84 23.71
C THR A 422 -12.72 17.42 23.26
N ARG A 423 -13.44 16.39 23.74
CA ARG A 423 -13.16 14.99 23.40
C ARG A 423 -13.89 14.49 22.15
N GLU A 424 -15.00 15.10 21.79
CA GLU A 424 -15.87 14.63 20.69
C GLU A 424 -15.91 15.55 19.47
N MET A 425 -15.60 16.84 19.63
CA MET A 425 -15.65 17.79 18.52
C MET A 425 -14.38 17.74 17.66
N PRO A 426 -14.49 17.80 16.33
CA PRO A 426 -13.34 17.77 15.42
C PRO A 426 -12.69 19.16 15.30
N ILE A 427 -12.04 19.63 16.37
CA ILE A 427 -11.50 20.99 16.47
C ILE A 427 -10.40 21.24 15.42
N GLU A 428 -9.53 20.27 15.17
CA GLU A 428 -8.45 20.39 14.19
C GLU A 428 -9.01 20.55 12.76
N LEU A 429 -10.05 19.79 12.45
CA LEU A 429 -10.71 19.86 11.15
C LEU A 429 -11.43 21.20 10.94
N LEU A 430 -12.12 21.68 11.98
CA LEU A 430 -12.74 23.00 11.97
C LEU A 430 -11.68 24.09 11.76
N ARG A 431 -10.52 23.99 12.42
CA ARG A 431 -9.41 24.93 12.22
C ARG A 431 -8.88 24.89 10.78
N SER A 432 -8.66 23.70 10.20
CA SER A 432 -8.22 23.57 8.80
C SER A 432 -9.28 24.05 7.79
N SER A 433 -10.56 24.11 8.18
CA SER A 433 -11.64 24.58 7.32
C SER A 433 -11.71 26.11 7.20
N LEU A 434 -11.21 26.86 8.21
CA LEU A 434 -11.33 28.32 8.29
C LEU A 434 -10.85 29.08 7.03
N PRO A 435 -9.70 28.76 6.42
CA PRO A 435 -9.21 29.48 5.24
C PRO A 435 -10.13 29.37 4.02
N HIS A 436 -11.02 28.37 4.00
CA HIS A 436 -11.90 28.07 2.87
C HIS A 436 -13.34 28.56 3.09
N THR A 437 -13.63 29.09 4.29
CA THR A 437 -14.98 29.52 4.65
C THR A 437 -15.37 30.86 4.04
N ASN A 438 -16.61 30.93 3.55
CA ASN A 438 -17.27 32.17 3.18
C ASN A 438 -17.75 32.95 4.42
N GLU A 439 -18.03 34.24 4.28
CA GLU A 439 -18.46 35.11 5.39
C GLU A 439 -19.69 34.56 6.15
N ASN A 440 -20.66 33.99 5.42
CA ASN A 440 -21.84 33.38 6.01
C ASN A 440 -21.52 32.10 6.82
N GLN A 441 -20.57 31.29 6.35
CA GLN A 441 -20.13 30.10 7.05
C GLN A 441 -19.34 30.45 8.31
N ARG A 442 -18.52 31.52 8.23
CA ARG A 442 -17.78 32.07 9.37
C ARG A 442 -18.72 32.53 10.48
N LYS A 443 -19.81 33.24 10.13
CA LYS A 443 -20.87 33.62 11.09
C LYS A 443 -21.50 32.39 11.78
N ARG A 444 -21.83 31.33 11.02
CA ARG A 444 -22.36 30.09 11.60
C ARG A 444 -21.40 29.40 12.57
N LEU A 445 -20.09 29.38 12.25
CA LEU A 445 -19.08 28.86 13.16
C LEU A 445 -19.00 29.68 14.45
N LEU A 446 -19.08 31.01 14.34
CA LEU A 446 -19.08 31.90 15.50
C LEU A 446 -20.33 31.69 16.38
N GLU A 447 -21.51 31.53 15.79
CA GLU A 447 -22.73 31.20 16.54
C GLU A 447 -22.61 29.85 17.27
N LEU A 448 -22.02 28.84 16.64
CA LEU A 448 -21.78 27.54 17.24
C LEU A 448 -20.76 27.63 18.39
N ALA A 449 -19.68 28.39 18.20
CA ALA A 449 -18.67 28.64 19.23
C ALA A 449 -19.23 29.47 20.40
N GLN A 450 -20.13 30.42 20.14
CA GLN A 450 -20.79 31.18 21.20
C GLN A 450 -21.72 30.29 22.01
N ARG A 451 -22.48 29.39 21.38
CA ARG A 451 -23.32 28.41 22.10
C ARG A 451 -22.49 27.49 22.99
N SER A 452 -21.28 27.12 22.57
CA SER A 452 -20.38 26.31 23.40
C SER A 452 -19.66 27.10 24.50
N LEU A 453 -19.36 28.39 24.27
CA LEU A 453 -18.66 29.27 25.23
C LEU A 453 -19.58 29.95 26.25
N VAL A 454 -20.81 30.28 25.90
CA VAL A 454 -21.83 30.84 26.83
C VAL A 454 -22.15 29.83 27.95
N MET A 455 -21.82 28.55 27.73
CA MET A 455 -21.90 27.47 28.71
C MET A 455 -20.58 27.26 29.48
N GLY A 456 -19.47 27.94 29.14
CA GLY A 456 -18.17 27.83 29.81
C GLY A 456 -17.88 28.95 30.83
N VAL A 457 -18.69 30.01 30.87
CA VAL A 457 -18.49 31.16 31.77
C VAL A 457 -19.49 31.10 32.92
N GLY A 458 -19.29 30.14 33.82
CA GLY A 458 -19.62 30.33 35.23
C GLY A 458 -18.45 31.07 35.87
N VAL A 459 -18.60 32.37 36.08
CA VAL A 459 -17.62 33.25 36.71
C VAL A 459 -17.21 32.68 38.07
N GLY A 460 -15.99 32.14 38.13
CA GLY A 460 -15.20 31.97 39.34
C GLY A 460 -14.11 33.05 39.33
N ASP A 461 -14.22 33.92 40.33
CA ASP A 461 -13.61 35.23 40.51
C ASP A 461 -12.07 35.30 40.40
N GLY A 462 -11.51 36.45 40.01
CA GLY A 462 -10.06 36.59 39.88
C GLY A 462 -9.58 37.89 39.24
N HIS A 463 -9.81 39.00 39.93
CA HIS A 463 -9.19 40.30 39.76
C HIS A 463 -7.72 40.24 39.22
N VAL A 464 -7.49 40.54 37.94
CA VAL A 464 -6.20 41.06 37.46
C VAL A 464 -6.44 42.15 36.43
N SER A 465 -5.80 43.27 36.74
CA SER A 465 -5.95 44.61 36.19
C SER A 465 -5.74 44.71 34.66
N ALA A 466 -6.58 45.53 34.05
CA ALA A 466 -6.38 46.09 32.73
C ALA A 466 -5.27 47.16 32.78
N ALA A 467 -4.20 47.00 31.99
CA ALA A 467 -3.33 48.10 31.56
C ALA A 467 -2.46 47.69 30.36
N ALA A 468 -2.20 48.66 29.46
CA ALA A 468 -1.45 48.62 28.20
C ALA A 468 -2.25 48.05 27.00
N ALA A 469 -2.95 48.82 26.16
CA ALA A 469 -2.69 50.14 25.58
C ALA A 469 -1.37 50.24 24.77
N VAL A 470 -1.55 50.16 23.43
CA VAL A 470 -1.01 51.10 22.42
C VAL A 470 0.47 51.01 22.00
N ARG A 471 0.63 50.61 20.73
CA ARG A 471 1.64 50.98 19.69
C ARG A 471 3.11 50.56 19.85
N GLY A 472 3.59 49.97 18.76
CA GLY A 472 4.98 49.66 18.40
C GLY A 472 4.97 48.73 17.22
#